data_AF-A0A239NQV1-F1
#
_entry.id   AF-A0A239NQV1-F1
#
_cell.length_a   1.000
_cell.length_b   1.000
_cell.length_c   1.000
_cell.angle_alpha   90.00
_cell.angle_beta   90.00
_cell.angle_gamma   90.00
#
_symmetry.space_group_name_H-M   'P 1'
#
loop_
_entity.id
_entity.type
_entity.pdbx_description
1 polymer ?
#
loop_
_entity_poly.entity_id
_entity_poly.type
_entity_poly.pdbx_seq_one_letter_code
_entity_poly.pdbx_strand_id
1 'polypeptide(L)' 'MPFFVRGTDTSGTVSLRRDNAAGAVKKARELLDDGSWDVEITGPDGLPHPIAEFEAMYSAGATTAVHAT' A
#
# COMPACT_ATOMS: atom_id res chain seq x y z
N MET A 1 4.99 -12.90 -1.64
CA MET A 1 6.00 -11.98 -1.06
C MET A 1 5.24 -10.85 -0.39
N PRO A 2 5.58 -10.45 0.85
CA PRO A 2 4.80 -9.47 1.60
C PRO A 2 5.01 -8.04 1.08
N PHE A 3 3.97 -7.23 1.21
CA PHE A 3 4.00 -5.79 1.03
C PHE A 3 4.00 -5.14 2.41
N PHE A 4 4.64 -3.99 2.57
CA PHE A 4 4.62 -3.23 3.81
C PHE A 4 4.14 -1.81 3.55
N VAL A 5 3.20 -1.34 4.37
CA VAL A 5 2.70 0.03 4.33
C VAL A 5 3.23 0.75 5.54
N ARG A 6 3.99 1.81 5.32
CA ARG A 6 4.51 2.68 6.38
C ARG A 6 3.70 3.97 6.42
N GLY A 7 3.48 4.50 7.61
CA GLY A 7 2.96 5.85 7.82
C GLY A 7 3.39 6.37 9.18
N THR A 8 3.44 7.69 9.35
CA THR A 8 3.79 8.34 10.62
C THR A 8 2.62 9.16 11.10
N ASP A 9 2.28 9.03 12.38
CA ASP A 9 1.30 9.87 13.07
C ASP A 9 1.93 10.52 14.32
N THR A 10 1.12 11.21 15.12
CA THR A 10 1.57 11.85 16.37
C THR A 10 2.13 10.87 17.41
N SER A 11 1.81 9.58 17.31
CA SER A 11 2.30 8.50 18.17
C SER A 11 3.59 7.85 17.64
N GLY A 12 3.94 8.10 16.36
CA GLY A 12 5.17 7.65 15.73
C GLY A 12 4.93 6.93 14.41
N THR A 13 5.93 6.18 13.96
CA THR A 13 5.86 5.44 12.68
C THR A 13 5.31 4.03 12.89
N VAL A 14 4.32 3.69 12.08
CA VAL A 14 3.71 2.36 11.98
C VAL A 14 4.11 1.69 10.66
N SER A 15 4.33 0.37 10.71
CA SER A 15 4.56 -0.47 9.52
C SER A 15 3.63 -1.67 9.53
N LEU A 16 2.81 -1.81 8.49
CA LEU A 16 1.75 -2.81 8.37
C LEU A 16 2.00 -3.74 7.20
N ARG A 17 2.07 -5.05 7.48
CA ARG A 17 2.19 -6.08 6.44
C ARG A 17 0.86 -6.28 5.69
N ARG A 18 0.95 -6.48 4.37
CA ARG A 18 -0.15 -6.87 3.48
C ARG A 18 0.28 -8.00 2.56
N ASP A 19 -0.67 -8.85 2.19
CA ASP A 19 -0.40 -10.03 1.36
C ASP A 19 -0.51 -9.76 -0.14
N ASN A 20 -1.12 -8.65 -0.54
CA ASN A 20 -1.27 -8.25 -1.93
C ASN A 20 -1.18 -6.72 -2.11
N ALA A 21 -0.88 -6.31 -3.35
CA ALA A 21 -0.67 -4.90 -3.71
C ALA A 21 -1.94 -4.05 -3.50
N ALA A 22 -3.12 -4.55 -3.86
CA ALA A 22 -4.38 -3.82 -3.69
C ALA A 22 -4.69 -3.51 -2.22
N GLY A 23 -4.43 -4.47 -1.32
CA GLY A 23 -4.57 -4.31 0.12
C GLY A 23 -3.53 -3.36 0.71
N ALA A 24 -2.33 -3.31 0.14
CA ALA A 24 -1.31 -2.31 0.48
C ALA A 24 -1.77 -0.89 0.12
N VAL A 25 -2.24 -0.68 -1.11
CA VAL A 25 -2.78 0.61 -1.55
C VAL A 25 -3.99 1.03 -0.71
N LYS A 26 -4.95 0.13 -0.47
CA LYS A 26 -6.11 0.41 0.38
C LYS A 26 -5.67 0.88 1.77
N LYS A 27 -4.75 0.16 2.42
CA LYS A 27 -4.28 0.53 3.75
C LYS A 27 -3.47 1.83 3.76
N ALA A 28 -2.70 2.11 2.71
CA ALA A 28 -1.96 3.37 2.58
C ALA A 28 -2.91 4.57 2.50
N ARG A 29 -4.01 4.46 1.75
CA ARG A 29 -5.06 5.49 1.70
C ARG A 29 -5.75 5.67 3.05
N GLU A 30 -6.09 4.57 3.72
CA GLU A 30 -6.68 4.63 5.07
C GLU A 30 -5.75 5.38 6.06
N LEU A 31 -4.43 5.17 6.00
CA LEU A 31 -3.49 5.91 6.84
C LEU A 31 -3.49 7.42 6.53
N LEU A 32 -3.53 7.81 5.26
CA LEU A 32 -3.64 9.23 4.87
C LEU A 32 -4.95 9.86 5.37
N ASP A 33 -6.07 9.15 5.20
CA ASP A 33 -7.39 9.59 5.65
C ASP A 33 -7.46 9.71 7.19
N ASP A 34 -6.77 8.82 7.90
CA ASP A 34 -6.61 8.86 9.36
C ASP A 34 -5.64 9.97 9.84
N GLY A 35 -5.04 10.73 8.92
CA GLY A 35 -4.16 11.86 9.22
C GLY A 35 -2.67 11.51 9.37
N SER A 36 -2.26 10.31 8.95
CA SER A 36 -0.85 9.96 8.86
C SER A 36 -0.16 10.69 7.71
N TRP A 37 1.14 10.94 7.85
CA TRP A 37 2.01 11.50 6.80
C TRP A 37 3.17 10.54 6.50
N ASP A 38 4.01 10.90 5.51
CA ASP A 38 5.12 10.07 5.00
C ASP A 38 4.68 8.64 4.65
N VAL A 39 3.51 8.52 4.02
CA VAL A 39 2.92 7.21 3.68
C VAL A 39 3.57 6.64 2.43
N GLU A 40 4.16 5.45 2.58
CA GLU A 40 4.88 4.74 1.52
C GLU A 40 4.57 3.25 1.55
N ILE A 41 4.72 2.60 0.40
CA ILE A 41 4.50 1.17 0.23
C ILE A 41 5.81 0.53 -0.24
N THR A 42 6.29 -0.45 0.51
CA THR A 42 7.41 -1.31 0.12
C THR A 42 6.89 -2.60 -0.51
N GLY A 43 7.28 -2.83 -1.77
CA GLY A 43 6.94 -4.04 -2.52
C GLY A 43 7.98 -5.16 -2.37
N PRO A 44 7.86 -6.24 -3.16
CA PRO A 44 8.85 -7.31 -3.23
C PRO A 44 10.22 -6.88 -3.77
N ASP A 45 10.30 -5.73 -4.42
CA ASP A 45 11.55 -5.08 -4.82
C ASP A 45 12.34 -4.50 -3.63
N GLY A 46 11.71 -4.41 -2.46
CA GLY A 46 12.32 -3.90 -1.23
C GLY A 46 12.49 -2.38 -1.20
N LEU A 47 11.97 -1.67 -2.21
CA LEU A 47 12.06 -0.22 -2.30
C LEU A 47 10.76 0.44 -1.80
N PRO A 48 10.84 1.54 -1.04
CA PRO A 48 9.67 2.33 -0.68
C PRO A 48 9.21 3.15 -1.89
N HIS A 49 7.90 3.13 -2.12
CA HIS A 49 7.26 3.88 -3.20
C HIS A 49 6.12 4.75 -2.65
N PRO A 50 5.97 6.00 -3.13
CA PRO A 50 4.74 6.76 -2.96
C PRO A 50 3.53 6.00 -3.53
N ILE A 51 2.34 6.26 -2.98
CA ILE A 51 1.12 5.53 -3.37
C ILE A 51 0.88 5.58 -4.88
N ALA A 52 1.02 6.76 -5.51
CA ALA A 52 0.76 6.94 -6.94
C ALA A 52 1.74 6.16 -7.84
N GLU A 53 3.03 6.14 -7.47
CA GLU A 53 4.05 5.38 -8.20
C GLU A 53 3.82 3.88 -8.04
N PHE A 54 3.55 3.43 -6.82
CA PHE A 54 3.20 2.05 -6.55
C PHE A 54 1.94 1.61 -7.31
N GLU A 55 0.89 2.45 -7.33
CA GLU A 55 -0.31 2.17 -8.13
C GLU A 55 0.00 2.06 -9.62
N ALA A 56 0.89 2.88 -10.18
CA ALA A 56 1.29 2.76 -11.58
C ALA A 56 2.04 1.45 -11.86
N MET A 57 2.91 1.01 -10.95
CA MET A 57 3.66 -0.24 -11.06
C MET A 57 2.75 -1.49 -11.00
N TYR A 58 1.72 -1.46 -10.16
CA TYR A 58 0.86 -2.63 -9.90
C TYR A 58 -0.54 -2.55 -10.56
N SER A 59 -0.88 -1.44 -11.24
CA SER A 59 -2.12 -1.29 -12.03
C SER A 59 -2.23 -2.27 -13.19
N ALA A 60 -1.13 -2.87 -13.64
CA ALA A 60 -1.13 -3.91 -14.66
C ALA A 60 -1.77 -5.25 -14.21
N GLY A 61 -2.09 -5.40 -12.91
CA GLY A 61 -2.66 -6.64 -12.34
C GLY A 61 -4.12 -6.56 -11.88
N ALA A 62 -4.82 -5.43 -12.05
CA ALA A 62 -6.16 -5.23 -11.48
C ALA A 62 -7.32 -5.84 -12.30
N THR A 63 -7.05 -6.49 -13.44
CA THR A 63 -8.06 -7.14 -14.29
C THR A 63 -8.06 -8.66 -14.14
N THR A 64 -8.13 -9.21 -12.93
CA THR A 64 -8.63 -10.60 -12.76
C THR A 64 -9.17 -10.86 -11.35
N ALA A 65 -10.20 -10.12 -10.97
CA ALA A 65 -11.16 -10.59 -9.97
C ALA A 65 -12.56 -10.26 -10.46
N VAL A 66 -12.91 -10.77 -11.64
CA VAL A 66 -14.33 -10.90 -12.02
C VAL A 66 -14.91 -12.03 -11.17
N HIS A 67 -15.68 -11.59 -10.17
CA HIS A 67 -16.69 -12.39 -9.52
C HIS A 67 -17.59 -13.00 -10.63
N ALA A 68 -17.54 -14.32 -10.79
CA ALA A 68 -18.52 -15.06 -11.58
C ALA A 68 -19.12 -16.13 -10.67
N THR A 69 -20.45 -16.00 -10.56
CA THR A 69 -21.44 -16.69 -9.74
C THR A 69 -21.41 -18.21 -9.80
#